data_AF-A0A9P0CE49-F1
#
_entry.id   AF-A0A9P0CE49-F1
#
_cell.length_a   1.000
_cell.length_b   1.000
_cell.length_c   1.000
_cell.angle_alpha   90.00
_cell.angle_beta   90.00
_cell.angle_gamma   90.00
#
_symmetry.space_group_name_H-M   'P 1'
#
loop_
_entity.id
_entity.type
_entity.pdbx_description
1 polymer ?
#
loop_
_entity_poly.entity_id
_entity_poly.type
_entity_poly.pdbx_seq_one_letter_code
_entity_poly.pdbx_strand_id
1 'polypeptide(L)'
;MDIVSRHSERYSLKNQDAMIHYINQVQSSWTAGKNFPDDISEGYLRQLASAWLPEENDLPSLPVLNALDDPAHTGADPPAEFDARKKWTNCPSLLHIYDQGNCGSCWAVSVASVITDRTCIATNGAFKDYISAWNLVCCCTDEEKCSSSCGGGYSAKAFEFHVKQGIVTGGEFGTNQGCMPYQIKYCSHHMGDKGKYPNCKSYNETVVPVCVSECPNKGYKIPMNKDKHFGVYHQVTGKKLGGHAVRVLGYGTENGESYWLVANSWNPEWGDQGLFKIRSGTNDCNSEENFQTSEPKV
;
A
#
# COMPACT_ATOMS: atom_id res chain seq x y z
N MET A 1 14.84 -18.32 -23.58
CA MET A 1 14.52 -19.72 -23.22
C MET A 1 13.96 -19.68 -21.81
N ASP A 2 12.65 -19.91 -21.70
CA ASP A 2 11.89 -19.85 -20.46
C ASP A 2 12.24 -21.03 -19.54
N ILE A 3 12.97 -20.77 -18.46
CA ILE A 3 13.24 -21.76 -17.40
C ILE A 3 12.05 -21.83 -16.42
N VAL A 4 11.16 -20.83 -16.43
CA VAL A 4 10.05 -20.72 -15.48
C VAL A 4 8.84 -21.55 -15.89
N SER A 5 8.62 -21.80 -17.19
CA SER A 5 7.35 -22.40 -17.65
C SER A 5 7.25 -23.93 -17.54
N ARG A 6 8.35 -24.66 -17.34
CA ARG A 6 8.31 -26.14 -17.25
C ARG A 6 8.20 -26.71 -15.83
N HIS A 7 8.36 -25.88 -14.80
CA HIS A 7 8.28 -26.31 -13.39
C HIS A 7 7.08 -25.77 -12.62
N SER A 8 6.39 -24.73 -13.13
CA SER A 8 5.25 -24.10 -12.44
C SER A 8 4.05 -25.03 -12.24
N GLU A 9 3.88 -26.06 -13.09
CA GLU A 9 2.79 -27.04 -12.95
C GLU A 9 3.01 -28.04 -11.79
N ARG A 10 4.21 -28.15 -11.21
CA ARG A 10 4.49 -29.11 -10.11
C ARG A 10 4.31 -28.55 -8.70
N TYR A 11 4.23 -27.22 -8.54
CA TYR A 11 4.19 -26.57 -7.23
C TYR A 11 2.91 -25.74 -7.09
N SER A 12 1.79 -26.42 -6.82
CA SER A 12 0.56 -25.72 -6.41
C SER A 12 0.67 -25.23 -4.96
N LEU A 13 -0.15 -24.23 -4.58
CA LEU A 13 -0.33 -23.78 -3.19
C LEU A 13 -0.64 -24.93 -2.19
N LYS A 14 -0.99 -26.13 -2.67
CA LYS A 14 -1.30 -27.31 -1.85
C LYS A 14 -0.06 -27.94 -1.18
N ASN A 15 1.16 -27.56 -1.55
CA ASN A 15 2.38 -28.08 -0.89
C ASN A 15 3.39 -26.96 -0.59
N GLN A 16 3.00 -26.08 0.35
CA GLN A 16 3.81 -24.94 0.76
C GLN A 16 5.17 -25.36 1.33
N ASP A 17 5.23 -26.44 2.11
CA ASP A 17 6.49 -26.89 2.73
C ASP A 17 7.53 -27.34 1.69
N ALA A 18 7.11 -28.06 0.65
CA ALA A 18 8.00 -28.42 -0.45
C ALA A 18 8.49 -27.20 -1.24
N MET A 19 7.62 -26.20 -1.43
CA MET A 19 7.97 -24.96 -2.10
C MET A 19 8.95 -24.13 -1.26
N ILE A 20 8.71 -23.99 0.04
CA ILE A 20 9.61 -23.31 0.99
C ILE A 20 10.98 -24.00 0.98
N HIS A 21 11.01 -25.32 1.07
CA HIS A 21 12.25 -26.09 1.05
C HIS A 21 13.03 -25.86 -0.26
N TYR A 22 12.35 -25.96 -1.41
CA TYR A 22 12.96 -25.73 -2.72
C TYR A 22 13.51 -24.31 -2.85
N ILE A 23 12.73 -23.29 -2.46
CA ILE A 23 13.17 -21.88 -2.51
C ILE A 23 14.42 -21.66 -1.67
N ASN A 24 14.45 -22.18 -0.43
CA ASN A 24 15.60 -22.08 0.46
C ASN A 24 16.82 -22.89 -0.01
N GLN A 25 16.64 -23.82 -0.96
CA GLN A 25 17.74 -24.55 -1.60
C GLN A 25 18.33 -23.82 -2.81
N VAL A 26 17.51 -23.11 -3.59
CA VAL A 26 17.94 -22.54 -4.88
C VAL A 26 18.38 -21.08 -4.80
N GLN A 27 18.08 -20.37 -3.71
CA GLN A 27 18.56 -19.01 -3.45
C GLN A 27 18.91 -18.81 -1.97
N SER A 28 19.68 -17.75 -1.67
CA SER A 28 20.13 -17.44 -0.30
C SER A 28 19.96 -15.98 0.12
N SER A 29 19.42 -15.13 -0.76
CA SER A 29 19.17 -13.70 -0.54
C SER A 29 18.11 -13.41 0.53
N TRP A 30 17.18 -14.36 0.74
CA TRP A 30 16.14 -14.31 1.77
C TRP A 30 15.79 -15.72 2.22
N THR A 31 15.10 -15.84 3.36
CA THR A 31 14.60 -17.14 3.85
C THR A 31 13.10 -17.20 3.67
N ALA A 32 12.63 -18.17 2.87
CA ALA A 32 11.23 -18.50 2.76
C ALA A 32 10.73 -19.13 4.06
N GLY A 33 9.55 -18.69 4.49
CA GLY A 33 8.84 -19.22 5.65
C GLY A 33 7.35 -19.25 5.38
N LYS A 34 6.63 -20.01 6.20
CA LYS A 34 5.19 -20.12 6.10
C LYS A 34 4.53 -18.86 6.65
N ASN A 35 3.95 -18.07 5.76
CA ASN A 35 3.20 -16.87 6.11
C ASN A 35 1.69 -17.10 6.12
N PHE A 36 1.15 -18.15 5.52
CA PHE A 36 -0.31 -18.35 5.51
C PHE A 36 -0.68 -19.75 6.01
N PRO A 37 -1.85 -19.92 6.64
CA PRO A 37 -2.39 -21.24 6.96
C PRO A 37 -2.56 -22.13 5.71
N ASP A 38 -2.50 -23.45 5.87
CA ASP A 38 -2.65 -24.40 4.75
C ASP A 38 -4.03 -24.36 4.08
N ASP A 39 -5.04 -23.96 4.84
CA ASP A 39 -6.42 -23.89 4.42
C ASP A 39 -6.79 -22.50 3.83
N ILE A 40 -5.80 -21.67 3.52
CA ILE A 40 -6.03 -20.40 2.83
C ILE A 40 -6.43 -20.66 1.37
N SER A 41 -7.46 -19.98 0.88
CA SER A 41 -7.88 -20.13 -0.52
C SER A 41 -7.10 -19.17 -1.43
N GLU A 42 -6.85 -19.59 -2.66
CA GLU A 42 -6.23 -18.72 -3.66
C GLU A 42 -7.08 -17.47 -3.94
N GLY A 43 -8.41 -17.61 -3.95
CA GLY A 43 -9.34 -16.49 -4.10
C GLY A 43 -9.17 -15.44 -2.99
N TYR A 44 -8.93 -15.89 -1.76
CA TYR A 44 -8.65 -14.98 -0.64
C TYR A 44 -7.34 -14.24 -0.81
N LEU A 45 -6.27 -14.93 -1.22
CA LEU A 45 -4.98 -14.29 -1.50
C LEU A 45 -5.08 -13.25 -2.63
N ARG A 46 -5.86 -13.56 -3.68
CA ARG A 46 -6.16 -12.61 -4.76
C ARG A 46 -6.97 -11.41 -4.29
N GLN A 47 -7.89 -11.60 -3.34
CA GLN A 47 -8.63 -10.49 -2.74
C GLN A 47 -7.71 -9.59 -1.90
N LEU A 48 -6.75 -10.15 -1.17
CA LEU A 48 -5.78 -9.33 -0.43
C LEU A 48 -4.90 -8.49 -1.36
N ALA A 49 -4.56 -9.04 -2.53
CA ALA A 49 -3.77 -8.41 -3.58
C ALA A 49 -4.65 -7.94 -4.76
N SER A 50 -5.61 -7.05 -4.48
CA SER A 50 -6.64 -6.62 -5.42
C SER A 50 -6.40 -5.22 -6.01
N ALA A 51 -5.16 -4.73 -6.06
CA ALA A 51 -4.87 -3.50 -6.80
C ALA A 51 -4.99 -3.79 -8.31
N TRP A 52 -5.89 -3.06 -8.96
CA TRP A 52 -6.20 -3.26 -10.37
C TRP A 52 -5.27 -2.46 -11.28
N LEU A 53 -5.34 -2.81 -12.57
CA LEU A 53 -4.65 -2.10 -13.64
C LEU A 53 -5.57 -1.24 -14.48
N PRO A 54 -5.34 0.08 -14.54
CA PRO A 54 -6.01 0.87 -15.55
C PRO A 54 -5.48 0.47 -16.94
N GLU A 55 -6.36 0.42 -17.95
CA GLU A 55 -5.88 0.47 -19.33
C GLU A 55 -5.21 1.82 -19.60
N GLU A 56 -4.36 1.89 -20.63
CA GLU A 56 -3.57 3.11 -20.93
C GLU A 56 -4.46 4.33 -21.17
N ASN A 57 -5.67 4.11 -21.71
CA ASN A 57 -6.68 5.14 -21.93
C ASN A 57 -7.45 5.53 -20.65
N ASP A 58 -7.36 4.74 -19.58
CA ASP A 58 -8.02 4.98 -18.30
C ASP A 58 -7.07 5.58 -17.25
N LEU A 59 -5.79 5.72 -17.57
CA LEU A 59 -4.86 6.46 -16.73
C LEU A 59 -5.33 7.91 -16.57
N PRO A 60 -5.22 8.50 -15.37
CA PRO A 60 -5.48 9.91 -15.18
C PRO A 60 -4.67 10.75 -16.17
N SER A 61 -5.31 11.67 -16.90
CA SER A 61 -4.61 12.67 -17.72
C SER A 61 -4.01 13.75 -16.83
N LEU A 62 -3.01 13.38 -16.05
CA LEU A 62 -2.34 14.24 -15.06
C LEU A 62 -0.87 14.45 -15.44
N PRO A 63 -0.27 15.60 -15.10
CA PRO A 63 1.09 15.91 -15.49
C PRO A 63 2.09 14.91 -14.91
N VAL A 64 2.88 14.29 -15.78
CA VAL A 64 4.04 13.47 -15.42
C VAL A 64 5.19 14.42 -15.11
N LEU A 65 5.71 14.41 -13.89
CA LEU A 65 7.01 15.03 -13.61
C LEU A 65 8.08 14.00 -13.98
N ASN A 66 8.93 14.30 -14.96
CA ASN A 66 10.18 13.56 -15.05
C ASN A 66 11.01 13.92 -13.83
N ALA A 67 11.54 12.94 -13.11
CA ALA A 67 12.41 13.17 -11.95
C ALA A 67 13.66 14.02 -12.30
N LEU A 68 14.03 14.10 -13.59
CA LEU A 68 15.10 14.94 -14.11
C LEU A 68 14.73 16.42 -14.28
N ASP A 69 13.43 16.73 -14.28
CA ASP A 69 12.91 18.10 -14.38
C ASP A 69 12.63 18.73 -13.01
N ASP A 70 12.92 18.02 -11.90
CA ASP A 70 12.81 18.56 -10.54
C ASP A 70 13.92 19.61 -10.30
N PRO A 71 13.59 20.88 -10.01
CA PRO A 71 14.58 21.91 -9.71
C PRO A 71 15.48 21.60 -8.49
N ALA A 72 15.04 20.69 -7.61
CA ALA A 72 15.82 20.21 -6.48
C ALA A 72 16.78 19.06 -6.86
N HIS A 73 16.69 18.52 -8.08
CA HIS A 73 17.63 17.53 -8.58
C HIS A 73 18.99 18.20 -8.83
N THR A 74 19.91 18.00 -7.89
CA THR A 74 21.25 18.62 -7.92
C THR A 74 22.21 17.95 -8.90
N GLY A 75 21.78 16.88 -9.58
CA GLY A 75 22.64 16.03 -10.41
C GLY A 75 23.65 15.20 -9.62
N ALA A 76 23.62 15.27 -8.28
CA ALA A 76 24.40 14.39 -7.43
C ALA A 76 23.82 12.98 -7.44
N ASP A 77 24.70 11.98 -7.42
CA ASP A 77 24.27 10.59 -7.28
C ASP A 77 23.49 10.41 -5.97
N PRO A 78 22.36 9.67 -6.00
CA PRO A 78 21.66 9.31 -4.77
C PRO A 78 22.60 8.54 -3.83
N PRO A 79 22.38 8.61 -2.50
CA PRO A 79 23.16 7.81 -1.56
C PRO A 79 23.01 6.31 -1.87
N ALA A 80 24.02 5.50 -1.57
CA ALA A 80 23.96 4.05 -1.81
C ALA A 80 22.81 3.35 -1.04
N GLU A 81 22.41 3.91 0.10
CA GLU A 81 21.27 3.46 0.88
C GLU A 81 20.44 4.65 1.33
N PHE A 82 19.13 4.42 1.40
CA PHE A 82 18.17 5.40 1.88
C PHE A 82 17.08 4.74 2.71
N ASP A 83 16.74 5.37 3.83
CA ASP A 83 15.63 4.96 4.69
C ASP A 83 14.90 6.21 5.19
N ALA A 84 13.68 6.42 4.68
CA ALA A 84 12.85 7.58 5.00
C ALA A 84 12.66 7.75 6.52
N ARG A 85 12.56 6.64 7.25
CA ARG A 85 12.35 6.61 8.71
C ARG A 85 13.53 7.21 9.48
N LYS A 86 14.75 7.04 8.94
CA LYS A 86 15.98 7.61 9.50
C LYS A 86 16.17 9.07 9.09
N LYS A 87 15.69 9.44 7.89
CA LYS A 87 15.83 10.80 7.36
C LYS A 87 14.86 11.79 8.00
N TRP A 88 13.60 11.41 8.16
CA TRP A 88 12.52 12.27 8.64
C TRP A 88 11.96 11.75 9.98
N THR A 89 12.80 11.78 11.01
CA THR A 89 12.48 11.23 12.34
C THR A 89 11.36 12.00 13.06
N ASN A 90 11.02 13.21 12.61
CA ASN A 90 9.88 14.00 13.07
C ASN A 90 8.53 13.52 12.51
N CYS A 91 8.54 12.55 11.57
CA CYS A 91 7.35 11.99 10.95
C CYS A 91 7.06 10.57 11.44
N PRO A 92 6.23 10.41 12.49
CA PRO A 92 5.94 9.08 13.06
C PRO A 92 5.17 8.17 12.11
N SER A 93 4.45 8.72 11.13
CA SER A 93 3.71 7.95 10.12
C SER A 93 4.60 7.02 9.28
N LEU A 94 5.89 7.36 9.11
CA LEU A 94 6.87 6.56 8.39
C LEU A 94 7.20 5.24 9.10
N LEU A 95 7.01 5.19 10.42
CA LEU A 95 7.19 3.97 11.23
C LEU A 95 5.91 3.14 11.34
N HIS A 96 4.76 3.72 10.99
CA HIS A 96 3.46 3.09 11.20
C HIS A 96 3.21 2.02 10.14
N ILE A 97 2.78 0.83 10.57
CA ILE A 97 2.39 -0.28 9.69
C ILE A 97 0.87 -0.45 9.77
N TYR A 98 0.23 -0.35 8.62
CA TYR A 98 -1.22 -0.41 8.47
C TYR A 98 -1.72 -1.85 8.31
N ASP A 99 -3.01 -2.07 8.56
CA ASP A 99 -3.73 -3.30 8.26
C ASP A 99 -4.97 -2.97 7.42
N GLN A 100 -5.08 -3.56 6.24
CA GLN A 100 -6.25 -3.42 5.37
C GLN A 100 -7.47 -4.22 5.88
N GLY A 101 -7.24 -5.16 6.80
CA GLY A 101 -8.23 -6.07 7.36
C GLY A 101 -8.81 -7.02 6.32
N ASN A 102 -10.03 -7.51 6.58
CA ASN A 102 -10.72 -8.44 5.67
C ASN A 102 -11.34 -7.72 4.45
N CYS A 103 -10.51 -7.01 3.68
CA CYS A 103 -10.91 -6.17 2.57
C CYS A 103 -9.77 -6.02 1.56
N GLY A 104 -10.06 -6.10 0.27
CA GLY A 104 -9.11 -5.83 -0.81
C GLY A 104 -8.90 -4.33 -1.04
N SER A 105 -8.41 -3.62 -0.03
CA SER A 105 -8.23 -2.15 -0.02
C SER A 105 -6.76 -1.72 -0.02
N CYS A 106 -5.82 -2.59 -0.39
CA CYS A 106 -4.40 -2.23 -0.48
C CYS A 106 -4.15 -0.99 -1.35
N TRP A 107 -4.91 -0.84 -2.45
CA TRP A 107 -4.90 0.34 -3.33
C TRP A 107 -5.21 1.65 -2.59
N ALA A 108 -6.09 1.63 -1.58
CA ALA A 108 -6.48 2.79 -0.80
C ALA A 108 -5.54 3.01 0.39
N VAL A 109 -5.18 1.94 1.12
CA VAL A 109 -4.30 2.01 2.29
C VAL A 109 -2.88 2.47 1.90
N SER A 110 -2.33 1.94 0.80
CA SER A 110 -1.02 2.37 0.29
C SER A 110 -1.03 3.85 -0.13
N VAL A 111 -2.05 4.31 -0.85
CA VAL A 111 -2.16 5.71 -1.28
C VAL A 111 -2.32 6.65 -0.09
N ALA A 112 -3.23 6.35 0.84
CA ALA A 112 -3.43 7.17 2.03
C ALA A 112 -2.18 7.24 2.92
N SER A 113 -1.43 6.14 3.06
CA SER A 113 -0.18 6.12 3.83
C SER A 113 0.92 6.96 3.17
N VAL A 114 1.08 6.88 1.85
CA VAL A 114 2.01 7.75 1.11
C VAL A 114 1.63 9.22 1.29
N ILE A 115 0.36 9.58 1.12
CA ILE A 115 -0.06 10.99 1.27
C ILE A 115 0.16 11.48 2.70
N THR A 116 -0.10 10.64 3.71
CA THR A 116 0.18 10.94 5.12
C THR A 116 1.65 11.29 5.32
N ASP A 117 2.56 10.43 4.85
CA ASP A 117 4.00 10.63 5.00
C ASP A 117 4.48 11.89 4.30
N ARG A 118 4.05 12.09 3.04
CA ARG A 118 4.46 13.26 2.28
C ARG A 118 3.93 14.55 2.89
N THR A 119 2.70 14.54 3.44
CA THR A 119 2.14 15.71 4.15
C THR A 119 2.94 16.01 5.40
N CYS A 120 3.32 14.99 6.16
CA CYS A 120 4.21 15.19 7.30
C CYS A 120 5.57 15.77 6.87
N ILE A 121 6.20 15.21 5.83
CA ILE A 121 7.51 15.66 5.32
C ILE A 121 7.43 17.11 4.82
N ALA A 122 6.44 17.43 3.99
CA ALA A 122 6.26 18.75 3.40
C ALA A 122 5.96 19.83 4.45
N THR A 123 5.31 19.46 5.54
CA THR A 123 5.06 20.35 6.68
C THR A 123 6.16 20.31 7.75
N ASN A 124 7.29 19.66 7.47
CA ASN A 124 8.40 19.47 8.42
C ASN A 124 7.94 18.92 9.80
N GLY A 125 7.03 17.94 9.78
CA GLY A 125 6.52 17.28 10.99
C GLY A 125 5.40 18.03 11.71
N ALA A 126 4.86 19.12 11.16
CA ALA A 126 3.73 19.81 11.76
C ALA A 126 2.42 19.01 11.59
N PHE A 127 2.22 18.38 10.43
CA PHE A 127 1.12 17.43 10.23
C PHE A 127 1.48 16.07 10.84
N LYS A 128 0.67 15.61 11.81
CA LYS A 128 0.85 14.31 12.49
C LYS A 128 -0.43 13.47 12.54
N ASP A 129 -1.47 13.90 11.85
CA ASP A 129 -2.67 13.11 11.63
C ASP A 129 -2.47 12.10 10.49
N TYR A 130 -3.50 11.31 10.21
CA TYR A 130 -3.52 10.33 9.14
C TYR A 130 -4.52 10.72 8.07
N ILE A 131 -4.20 10.46 6.81
CA ILE A 131 -5.13 10.56 5.70
C ILE A 131 -6.03 9.32 5.69
N SER A 132 -7.33 9.53 5.50
CA SER A 132 -8.34 8.47 5.61
C SER A 132 -8.28 7.52 4.41
N ALA A 133 -7.77 6.30 4.65
CA ALA A 133 -7.96 5.19 3.71
C ALA A 133 -9.44 4.84 3.53
N TRP A 134 -10.28 5.02 4.56
CA TRP A 134 -11.71 4.72 4.47
C TRP A 134 -12.45 5.65 3.51
N ASN A 135 -12.09 6.94 3.50
CA ASN A 135 -12.66 7.89 2.57
C ASN A 135 -12.42 7.47 1.13
N LEU A 136 -11.22 6.97 0.81
CA LEU A 136 -10.96 6.35 -0.50
C LEU A 136 -11.82 5.11 -0.73
N VAL A 137 -11.84 4.16 0.20
CA VAL A 137 -12.59 2.90 0.07
C VAL A 137 -14.08 3.12 -0.19
N CYS A 138 -14.73 4.08 0.48
CA CYS A 138 -16.18 4.29 0.34
C CYS A 138 -16.57 5.39 -0.67
N CYS A 139 -15.67 6.30 -1.05
CA CYS A 139 -16.00 7.46 -1.91
C CYS A 139 -15.29 7.49 -3.26
N CYS A 140 -14.27 6.65 -3.48
CA CYS A 140 -13.61 6.53 -4.79
C CYS A 140 -14.12 5.25 -5.45
N THR A 141 -15.35 5.30 -5.97
CA THR A 141 -16.13 4.11 -6.40
C THR A 141 -16.16 3.94 -7.92
N ASP A 142 -16.98 3.00 -8.41
CA ASP A 142 -17.21 2.76 -9.83
C ASP A 142 -17.78 3.98 -10.56
N GLU A 143 -18.53 4.87 -9.89
CA GLU A 143 -18.98 6.15 -10.47
C GLU A 143 -17.79 7.03 -10.86
N GLU A 144 -16.74 7.04 -10.04
CA GLU A 144 -15.45 7.68 -10.32
C GLU A 144 -14.51 6.81 -11.18
N LYS A 145 -14.95 5.61 -11.59
CA LYS A 145 -14.14 4.55 -12.23
C LYS A 145 -12.87 4.24 -11.43
N CYS A 146 -12.96 4.28 -10.11
CA CYS A 146 -11.80 4.18 -9.23
C CYS A 146 -11.64 2.80 -8.60
N SER A 147 -12.72 2.22 -8.09
CA SER A 147 -12.66 0.95 -7.35
C SER A 147 -14.02 0.29 -7.19
N SER A 148 -14.00 -1.00 -6.86
CA SER A 148 -15.11 -1.72 -6.24
C SER A 148 -14.88 -1.86 -4.72
N SER A 149 -14.38 -0.80 -4.08
CA SER A 149 -14.10 -0.76 -2.64
C SER A 149 -13.19 -1.92 -2.17
N CYS A 150 -13.76 -2.92 -1.49
CA CYS A 150 -13.04 -4.12 -1.03
C CYS A 150 -12.84 -5.19 -2.12
N GLY A 151 -13.46 -5.04 -3.30
CA GLY A 151 -13.21 -5.86 -4.48
C GLY A 151 -11.92 -5.49 -5.21
N GLY A 152 -11.27 -4.39 -4.81
CA GLY A 152 -10.08 -3.86 -5.45
C GLY A 152 -10.31 -2.50 -6.10
N GLY A 153 -9.22 -1.89 -6.56
CA GLY A 153 -9.24 -0.54 -7.10
C GLY A 153 -7.92 -0.10 -7.71
N TYR A 154 -7.94 1.04 -8.39
CA TYR A 154 -6.81 1.63 -9.09
C TYR A 154 -6.09 2.68 -8.22
N SER A 155 -4.84 2.43 -7.83
CA SER A 155 -4.04 3.42 -7.08
C SER A 155 -3.91 4.76 -7.81
N ALA A 156 -3.83 4.74 -9.15
CA ALA A 156 -3.74 5.94 -9.97
C ALA A 156 -5.00 6.82 -9.81
N LYS A 157 -6.17 6.18 -9.78
CA LYS A 157 -7.46 6.86 -9.59
C LYS A 157 -7.63 7.37 -8.17
N ALA A 158 -7.09 6.66 -7.18
CA ALA A 158 -7.07 7.15 -5.80
C ALA A 158 -6.22 8.41 -5.64
N PHE A 159 -5.05 8.48 -6.30
CA PHE A 159 -4.30 9.74 -6.35
C PHE A 159 -4.99 10.82 -7.19
N GLU A 160 -5.64 10.47 -8.30
CA GLU A 160 -6.46 11.42 -9.06
C GLU A 160 -7.60 12.00 -8.20
N PHE A 161 -8.23 11.16 -7.37
CA PHE A 161 -9.23 11.57 -6.39
C PHE A 161 -8.63 12.53 -5.35
N HIS A 162 -7.43 12.25 -4.85
CA HIS A 162 -6.70 13.18 -3.97
C HIS A 162 -6.51 14.57 -4.62
N VAL A 163 -6.20 14.63 -5.91
CA VAL A 163 -6.03 15.89 -6.64
C VAL A 163 -7.36 16.61 -6.86
N LYS A 164 -8.38 15.88 -7.33
CA LYS A 164 -9.65 16.46 -7.80
C LYS A 164 -10.64 16.73 -6.69
N GLN A 165 -10.77 15.80 -5.74
CA GLN A 165 -11.82 15.81 -4.71
C GLN A 165 -11.27 16.07 -3.31
N GLY A 166 -9.99 15.80 -3.08
CA GLY A 166 -9.34 15.84 -1.78
C GLY A 166 -9.76 14.67 -0.89
N ILE A 167 -8.90 14.31 0.06
CA ILE A 167 -9.13 13.22 1.02
C ILE A 167 -9.10 13.79 2.42
N VAL A 168 -10.05 13.36 3.26
CA VAL A 168 -10.14 13.81 4.65
C VAL A 168 -9.19 13.06 5.56
N THR A 169 -8.97 13.57 6.77
CA THR A 169 -8.24 12.84 7.82
C THR A 169 -9.01 11.63 8.33
N GLY A 170 -8.29 10.62 8.81
CA GLY A 170 -8.86 9.41 9.38
C GLY A 170 -7.79 8.42 9.82
N GLY A 171 -7.75 8.11 11.11
CA GLY A 171 -6.86 7.10 11.67
C GLY A 171 -7.41 5.68 11.61
N GLU A 172 -6.83 4.80 12.41
CA GLU A 172 -7.16 3.38 12.45
C GLU A 172 -8.54 3.09 13.05
N PHE A 173 -9.00 1.86 12.86
CA PHE A 173 -10.23 1.37 13.48
C PHE A 173 -10.27 1.60 14.99
N GLY A 174 -11.37 2.18 15.47
CA GLY A 174 -11.61 2.42 16.89
C GLY A 174 -10.81 3.55 17.53
N THR A 175 -9.95 4.26 16.77
CA THR A 175 -9.15 5.38 17.30
C THR A 175 -9.95 6.67 17.47
N ASN A 176 -11.05 6.82 16.75
CA ASN A 176 -11.79 8.09 16.62
C ASN A 176 -10.87 9.27 16.22
N GLN A 177 -9.80 9.01 15.47
CA GLN A 177 -8.88 10.02 14.97
C GLN A 177 -9.29 10.53 13.59
N GLY A 178 -9.31 11.84 13.42
CA GLY A 178 -9.67 12.49 12.16
C GLY A 178 -11.17 12.44 11.83
N CYS A 179 -11.53 12.96 10.66
CA CYS A 179 -12.91 13.03 10.17
C CYS A 179 -13.53 11.64 9.96
N MET A 180 -12.78 10.73 9.32
CA MET A 180 -13.28 9.45 8.86
C MET A 180 -12.29 8.31 9.17
N PRO A 181 -12.25 7.81 10.42
CA PRO A 181 -11.42 6.66 10.78
C PRO A 181 -11.79 5.41 9.98
N TYR A 182 -10.83 4.49 9.84
CA TYR A 182 -11.04 3.20 9.20
C TYR A 182 -12.12 2.38 9.91
N GLN A 183 -13.00 1.71 9.15
CA GLN A 183 -14.14 0.98 9.71
C GLN A 183 -13.94 -0.54 9.72
N ILE A 184 -12.83 -1.03 9.17
CA ILE A 184 -12.49 -2.45 9.16
C ILE A 184 -11.48 -2.71 10.28
N LYS A 185 -11.78 -3.72 11.10
CA LYS A 185 -10.90 -4.17 12.18
C LYS A 185 -9.63 -4.81 11.61
N TYR A 186 -8.54 -4.63 12.35
CA TYR A 186 -7.33 -5.40 12.15
C TYR A 186 -7.62 -6.88 12.34
N CYS A 187 -7.01 -7.70 11.51
CA CYS A 187 -7.19 -9.14 11.59
C CYS A 187 -5.96 -9.87 11.07
N SER A 188 -5.71 -11.08 11.57
CA SER A 188 -4.58 -11.89 11.10
C SER A 188 -4.98 -12.75 9.92
N HIS A 189 -4.28 -12.55 8.79
CA HIS A 189 -4.34 -13.42 7.62
C HIS A 189 -3.43 -14.65 7.74
N HIS A 190 -2.41 -14.55 8.60
CA HIS A 190 -1.19 -15.34 8.52
C HIS A 190 -0.98 -16.31 9.68
N MET A 191 -1.50 -15.99 10.88
CA MET A 191 -1.27 -16.80 12.08
C MET A 191 -2.51 -17.52 12.62
N GLY A 192 -3.65 -17.41 11.92
CA GLY A 192 -4.92 -17.92 12.44
C GLY A 192 -5.21 -17.33 13.81
N ASP A 193 -5.57 -18.17 14.79
CA ASP A 193 -5.91 -17.74 16.15
C ASP A 193 -4.69 -17.57 17.07
N LYS A 194 -3.47 -17.72 16.53
CA LYS A 194 -2.23 -17.61 17.32
C LYS A 194 -1.67 -16.19 17.39
N GLY A 195 -2.19 -15.28 16.56
CA GLY A 195 -1.76 -13.88 16.51
C GLY A 195 -2.39 -13.01 17.58
N LYS A 196 -1.87 -11.80 17.72
CA LYS A 196 -2.46 -10.73 18.53
C LYS A 196 -3.82 -10.31 17.98
N TYR A 197 -4.00 -10.33 16.66
CA TYR A 197 -5.25 -9.95 16.02
C TYR A 197 -6.15 -11.16 15.77
N PRO A 198 -7.48 -11.01 15.84
CA PRO A 198 -8.42 -12.08 15.50
C PRO A 198 -8.22 -12.56 14.06
N ASN A 199 -8.47 -13.84 13.81
CA ASN A 199 -8.36 -14.42 12.48
C ASN A 199 -9.35 -13.74 11.51
N CYS A 200 -8.87 -13.31 10.33
CA CYS A 200 -9.73 -12.65 9.35
C CYS A 200 -10.90 -13.52 8.86
N LYS A 201 -10.74 -14.85 8.86
CA LYS A 201 -11.83 -15.80 8.52
C LYS A 201 -13.00 -15.76 9.51
N SER A 202 -12.79 -15.22 10.70
CA SER A 202 -13.86 -15.05 11.70
C SER A 202 -14.82 -13.90 11.36
N TYR A 203 -14.46 -13.05 10.40
CA TYR A 203 -15.29 -11.96 9.94
C TYR A 203 -16.07 -12.35 8.69
N ASN A 204 -17.33 -11.94 8.65
CA ASN A 204 -18.13 -11.96 7.43
C ASN A 204 -17.52 -11.03 6.38
N GLU A 205 -18.06 -11.10 5.15
CA GLU A 205 -17.72 -10.15 4.10
C GLU A 205 -17.92 -8.71 4.59
N THR A 206 -16.93 -7.87 4.29
CA THR A 206 -16.97 -6.46 4.65
C THR A 206 -18.02 -5.75 3.81
N VAL A 207 -19.05 -5.23 4.48
CA VAL A 207 -20.05 -4.35 3.84
C VAL A 207 -19.54 -2.91 3.91
N VAL A 208 -19.29 -2.33 2.75
CA VAL A 208 -18.86 -0.94 2.62
C VAL A 208 -20.10 -0.05 2.47
N PRO A 209 -20.34 0.90 3.39
CA PRO A 209 -21.46 1.83 3.30
C PRO A 209 -21.22 2.84 2.17
N VAL A 210 -22.31 3.47 1.73
CA VAL A 210 -22.27 4.60 0.78
C VAL A 210 -21.44 5.74 1.36
N CYS A 211 -20.66 6.41 0.51
CA CYS A 211 -19.95 7.63 0.88
C CYS A 211 -20.87 8.66 1.54
N VAL A 212 -20.40 9.27 2.63
CA VAL A 212 -21.12 10.31 3.35
C VAL A 212 -20.52 11.69 3.10
N SER A 213 -21.35 12.72 3.17
CA SER A 213 -20.96 14.13 2.98
C SER A 213 -20.57 14.87 4.28
N GLU A 214 -20.61 14.18 5.42
CA GLU A 214 -20.24 14.70 6.74
C GLU A 214 -19.30 13.73 7.47
N CYS A 215 -18.48 14.25 8.38
CA CYS A 215 -17.58 13.41 9.16
C CYS A 215 -18.38 12.41 10.02
N PRO A 216 -18.19 11.09 9.83
CA PRO A 216 -18.86 10.10 10.67
C PRO A 216 -18.37 10.14 12.12
N ASN A 217 -17.13 10.59 12.35
CA ASN A 217 -16.62 10.82 13.69
C ASN A 217 -17.27 12.06 14.34
N LYS A 218 -18.31 11.85 15.15
CA LYS A 218 -19.02 12.93 15.87
C LYS A 218 -18.15 13.67 16.90
N GLY A 219 -17.04 13.07 17.33
CA GLY A 219 -16.04 13.70 18.18
C GLY A 219 -15.20 14.75 17.45
N TYR A 220 -15.05 14.61 16.12
CA TYR A 220 -14.22 15.47 15.29
C TYR A 220 -14.90 16.81 15.03
N LYS A 221 -14.15 17.91 15.20
CA LYS A 221 -14.71 19.27 15.19
C LYS A 221 -14.52 20.01 13.88
N ILE A 222 -13.60 19.56 13.03
CA ILE A 222 -13.37 20.19 11.73
C ILE A 222 -14.42 19.63 10.75
N PRO A 223 -15.23 20.49 10.12
CA PRO A 223 -16.18 20.05 9.09
C PRO A 223 -15.47 19.39 7.92
N MET A 224 -16.10 18.38 7.32
CA MET A 224 -15.52 17.56 6.25
C MET A 224 -14.92 18.40 5.11
N ASN A 225 -15.64 19.42 4.64
CA ASN A 225 -15.18 20.28 3.54
C ASN A 225 -13.93 21.10 3.88
N LYS A 226 -13.65 21.33 5.17
CA LYS A 226 -12.45 22.02 5.66
C LYS A 226 -11.31 21.05 6.03
N ASP A 227 -11.62 19.76 6.09
CA ASP A 227 -10.67 18.69 6.42
C ASP A 227 -10.08 18.00 5.17
N LYS A 228 -10.51 18.42 3.98
CA LYS A 228 -10.01 17.85 2.73
C LYS A 228 -8.58 18.30 2.46
N HIS A 229 -7.67 17.34 2.40
CA HIS A 229 -6.30 17.50 1.96
C HIS A 229 -6.22 17.21 0.46
N PHE A 230 -5.54 18.08 -0.28
CA PHE A 230 -5.41 17.98 -1.73
C PHE A 230 -3.95 17.81 -2.10
N GLY A 231 -3.71 17.21 -3.27
CA GLY A 231 -2.37 17.08 -3.81
C GLY A 231 -2.23 17.50 -5.25
N VAL A 232 -1.03 17.34 -5.77
CA VAL A 232 -0.65 17.38 -7.18
C VAL A 232 -0.11 16.00 -7.50
N TYR A 233 -0.74 15.27 -8.43
CA TYR A 233 -0.32 13.91 -8.78
C TYR A 233 0.91 13.90 -9.65
N HIS A 234 1.75 12.88 -9.46
CA HIS A 234 2.89 12.58 -10.29
C HIS A 234 2.99 11.07 -10.53
N GLN A 235 2.97 10.69 -11.80
CA GLN A 235 3.44 9.37 -12.21
C GLN A 235 4.97 9.42 -12.30
N VAL A 236 5.67 8.45 -11.71
CA VAL A 236 7.14 8.41 -11.68
C VAL A 236 7.68 7.47 -12.77
N THR A 237 7.17 6.23 -12.90
CA THR A 237 7.52 5.29 -13.99
C THR A 237 6.41 4.27 -14.32
N GLY A 238 6.41 3.79 -15.58
CA GLY A 238 6.19 2.39 -16.01
C GLY A 238 4.82 1.92 -16.58
N LYS A 239 4.76 0.60 -16.89
CA LYS A 239 3.70 -0.16 -17.64
C LYS A 239 3.06 -1.29 -16.79
N LYS A 240 2.18 -2.08 -17.40
CA LYS A 240 1.01 -2.77 -16.83
C LYS A 240 1.29 -4.11 -16.12
N LEU A 241 1.07 -4.24 -14.80
CA LEU A 241 0.53 -5.48 -14.15
C LEU A 241 -0.38 -5.26 -12.90
N GLY A 242 -1.40 -6.13 -12.75
CA GLY A 242 -2.29 -6.15 -11.59
C GLY A 242 -1.55 -6.76 -10.41
N GLY A 243 -1.92 -6.42 -9.17
CA GLY A 243 -1.09 -6.86 -8.05
C GLY A 243 -1.50 -6.31 -6.69
N HIS A 244 -0.51 -6.15 -5.84
CA HIS A 244 -0.65 -5.67 -4.48
C HIS A 244 0.00 -4.30 -4.35
N ALA A 245 -0.77 -3.28 -3.94
CA ALA A 245 -0.22 -1.94 -3.77
C ALA A 245 0.41 -1.80 -2.39
N VAL A 246 1.66 -1.36 -2.36
CA VAL A 246 2.52 -1.28 -1.17
C VAL A 246 3.18 0.09 -1.06
N ARG A 247 3.67 0.44 0.13
CA ARG A 247 4.36 1.71 0.37
C ARG A 247 5.88 1.51 0.41
N VAL A 248 6.61 2.12 -0.52
CA VAL A 248 8.08 2.08 -0.54
C VAL A 248 8.65 3.17 0.37
N LEU A 249 9.61 2.80 1.23
CA LEU A 249 10.20 3.66 2.25
C LEU A 249 11.70 3.92 2.03
N GLY A 250 12.34 3.18 1.13
CA GLY A 250 13.77 3.33 0.89
C GLY A 250 14.34 2.24 -0.01
N TYR A 251 15.67 2.18 -0.05
CA TYR A 251 16.44 1.23 -0.85
C TYR A 251 17.83 1.03 -0.25
N GLY A 252 18.54 0.00 -0.68
CA GLY A 252 19.92 -0.24 -0.28
C GLY A 252 20.50 -1.49 -0.91
N THR A 253 21.60 -1.97 -0.34
CA THR A 253 22.25 -3.22 -0.76
C THR A 253 22.48 -4.11 0.45
N GLU A 254 22.08 -5.36 0.37
CA GLU A 254 22.33 -6.36 1.41
C GLU A 254 22.98 -7.59 0.77
N ASN A 255 24.12 -8.03 1.29
CA ASN A 255 24.87 -9.17 0.78
C ASN A 255 25.18 -9.12 -0.72
N GLY A 256 25.36 -7.91 -1.28
CA GLY A 256 25.65 -7.69 -2.70
C GLY A 256 24.41 -7.64 -3.60
N GLU A 257 23.20 -7.71 -3.03
CA GLU A 257 21.94 -7.56 -3.77
C GLU A 257 21.25 -6.24 -3.41
N SER A 258 20.89 -5.47 -4.44
CA SER A 258 20.12 -4.24 -4.28
C SER A 258 18.65 -4.54 -4.00
N TYR A 259 18.03 -3.73 -3.14
CA TYR A 259 16.63 -3.90 -2.74
C TYR A 259 15.88 -2.58 -2.61
N TRP A 260 14.54 -2.66 -2.73
CA TRP A 260 13.57 -1.69 -2.21
C TRP A 260 13.12 -2.11 -0.81
N LEU A 261 13.10 -1.16 0.13
CA LEU A 261 12.53 -1.33 1.47
C LEU A 261 11.04 -0.96 1.42
N VAL A 262 10.17 -1.89 1.79
CA VAL A 262 8.74 -1.76 1.57
C VAL A 262 7.94 -2.07 2.85
N ALA A 263 6.92 -1.25 3.11
CA ALA A 263 5.91 -1.51 4.13
C ALA A 263 4.65 -2.13 3.51
N ASN A 264 4.23 -3.26 4.08
CA ASN A 264 3.02 -3.96 3.71
C ASN A 264 1.79 -3.40 4.47
N SER A 265 0.59 -3.82 4.06
CA SER A 265 -0.70 -3.45 4.66
C SER A 265 -1.40 -4.63 5.33
N TRP A 266 -0.64 -5.62 5.82
CA TRP A 266 -1.13 -6.86 6.43
C TRP A 266 -0.73 -6.98 7.90
N ASN A 267 -0.66 -5.85 8.59
CA ASN A 267 -0.29 -5.69 9.99
C ASN A 267 1.18 -6.04 10.35
N PRO A 268 1.66 -5.62 11.54
CA PRO A 268 3.05 -5.81 11.95
C PRO A 268 3.46 -7.26 12.25
N GLU A 269 2.53 -8.21 12.34
CA GLU A 269 2.87 -9.59 12.65
C GLU A 269 3.27 -10.40 11.39
N TRP A 270 3.12 -9.81 10.19
CA TRP A 270 3.55 -10.39 8.93
C TRP A 270 4.99 -10.00 8.58
N GLY A 271 5.77 -10.93 8.02
CA GLY A 271 7.11 -10.65 7.51
C GLY A 271 8.06 -10.12 8.59
N ASP A 272 8.89 -9.12 8.22
CA ASP A 272 9.80 -8.45 9.16
C ASP A 272 9.10 -7.26 9.80
N GLN A 273 8.27 -7.53 10.82
CA GLN A 273 7.49 -6.51 11.53
C GLN A 273 6.57 -5.68 10.61
N GLY A 274 5.99 -6.32 9.58
CA GLY A 274 5.17 -5.69 8.54
C GLY A 274 5.96 -5.16 7.34
N LEU A 275 7.28 -5.28 7.36
CA LEU A 275 8.17 -4.88 6.28
C LEU A 275 8.65 -6.07 5.47
N PHE A 276 9.11 -5.77 4.26
CA PHE A 276 9.89 -6.70 3.45
C PHE A 276 10.86 -5.93 2.55
N LYS A 277 11.82 -6.68 2.00
CA LYS A 277 12.71 -6.20 0.95
C LYS A 277 12.39 -6.96 -0.33
N ILE A 278 12.35 -6.24 -1.45
CA ILE A 278 12.24 -6.84 -2.78
C ILE A 278 13.43 -6.40 -3.61
N ARG A 279 13.99 -7.32 -4.40
CA ARG A 279 15.14 -7.03 -5.25
C ARG A 279 14.85 -5.84 -6.18
N SER A 280 15.81 -4.94 -6.29
CA SER A 280 15.74 -3.77 -7.17
C SER A 280 16.72 -3.86 -8.34
N GLY A 281 16.43 -3.14 -9.42
CA GLY A 281 17.24 -3.07 -10.65
C GLY A 281 17.03 -4.24 -11.61
N THR A 282 16.19 -5.21 -11.26
CA THR A 282 15.86 -6.38 -12.10
C THR A 282 14.40 -6.43 -12.49
N ASN A 283 13.58 -5.46 -12.04
CA ASN A 283 12.13 -5.44 -12.21
C ASN A 283 11.44 -6.74 -11.78
N ASP A 284 11.93 -7.36 -10.69
CA ASP A 284 11.36 -8.59 -10.14
C ASP A 284 9.88 -8.38 -9.80
N CYS A 285 9.03 -9.34 -10.20
CA CYS A 285 7.57 -9.24 -10.07
C CYS A 285 6.96 -7.98 -10.71
N ASN A 286 7.67 -7.32 -11.64
CA ASN A 286 7.27 -6.05 -12.26
C ASN A 286 7.07 -4.92 -11.24
N SER A 287 7.81 -5.00 -10.13
CA SER A 287 7.74 -4.06 -9.01
C SER A 287 8.24 -2.66 -9.35
N GLU A 288 8.92 -2.48 -10.48
CA GLU A 288 9.50 -1.20 -10.89
C GLU A 288 8.71 -0.51 -12.00
N GLU A 289 7.61 -1.12 -12.41
CA GLU A 289 6.76 -0.63 -13.50
C GLU A 289 5.66 0.33 -13.05
N ASN A 290 5.43 0.55 -11.75
CA ASN A 290 4.28 1.37 -11.35
C ASN A 290 4.51 2.16 -10.06
N PHE A 291 5.45 3.09 -10.09
CA PHE A 291 5.65 4.05 -9.02
C PHE A 291 4.74 5.28 -9.21
N GLN A 292 3.91 5.53 -8.21
CA GLN A 292 2.92 6.60 -8.22
C GLN A 292 2.98 7.40 -6.94
N THR A 293 2.75 8.70 -7.03
CA THR A 293 2.75 9.57 -5.87
C THR A 293 1.96 10.86 -6.12
N SER A 294 1.80 11.68 -5.09
CA SER A 294 1.30 13.05 -5.22
C SER A 294 1.97 13.95 -4.19
N GLU A 295 2.34 15.17 -4.58
CA GLU A 295 2.77 16.20 -3.63
C GLU A 295 1.56 16.79 -2.89
N PRO A 296 1.58 16.89 -1.56
CA PRO A 296 0.51 17.54 -0.81
C PRO A 296 0.52 19.06 -1.04
N LYS A 297 -0.66 19.68 -1.09
CA LYS A 297 -0.82 21.14 -1.00
C LYS A 297 -0.89 21.52 0.47
N VAL A 298 0.20 22.08 0.98
CA VAL A 298 0.38 22.47 2.39
C VAL A 298 0.36 23.99 2.57
#